data_AF-A0A378NU31-F1
#
_entry.id   AF-A0A378NU31-F1
#
_cell.length_a   1.000
_cell.length_b   1.000
_cell.length_c   1.000
_cell.angle_alpha   90.00
_cell.angle_beta   90.00
_cell.angle_gamma   90.00
#
_symmetry.space_group_name_H-M   'P 1'
#
loop_
_entity.id
_entity.type
_entity.pdbx_description
1 polymer ?
#
loop_
_entity_poly.entity_id
_entity_poly.type
_entity_poly.pdbx_seq_one_letter_code
_entity_poly.pdbx_strand_id
1 'polypeptide(L)'
;MDVIALVGPSGTGKSHRALMVARQNKADAIIDDGILIKDNKIIAGHSAKREASKIMAIRRAVFVVPGHAEEVRNAIEKEQPNRILILGTSENMVHRIDKALNLPPISKIINIADIATKAEMAKAQFYRNREGKHIIPVPTIELKPHFSGYLIDPIQSFFKKSSTKRRRLGEKSIVRPIFSYYGRLIIDDAAILSIIKHIAKDKDFDYCEPHTCDLNHELGEQNSQRI
;
A
#
# COMPACT_ATOMS: atom_id res chain seq x y z
N MET A 1 -22.62 8.84 -4.43
CA MET A 1 -21.29 8.60 -3.85
C MET A 1 -20.25 9.19 -4.78
N ASP A 2 -19.33 9.99 -4.24
CA ASP A 2 -18.18 10.58 -4.97
C ASP A 2 -16.86 9.98 -4.48
N VAL A 3 -15.81 10.00 -5.31
CA VAL A 3 -14.53 9.34 -4.99
C VAL A 3 -13.37 10.29 -5.26
N ILE A 4 -12.51 10.46 -4.27
CA ILE A 4 -11.26 11.22 -4.39
C ILE A 4 -10.07 10.36 -3.97
N ALA A 5 -8.87 10.74 -4.39
CA ALA A 5 -7.65 10.01 -4.06
C ALA A 5 -6.55 10.90 -3.47
N LEU A 6 -5.78 10.36 -2.54
CA LEU A 6 -4.50 10.92 -2.09
C LEU A 6 -3.38 9.94 -2.45
N VAL A 7 -2.51 10.37 -3.37
CA VAL A 7 -1.44 9.55 -3.94
C VAL A 7 -0.06 10.04 -3.52
N GLY A 8 0.91 9.12 -3.52
CA GLY A 8 2.31 9.45 -3.30
C GLY A 8 3.13 8.26 -2.80
N PRO A 9 4.47 8.28 -2.91
CA PRO A 9 5.30 7.12 -2.58
C PRO A 9 5.10 6.55 -1.17
N SER A 10 5.52 5.30 -0.93
CA SER A 10 5.46 4.72 0.41
C SER A 10 6.29 5.54 1.41
N GLY A 11 5.79 5.69 2.64
CA GLY A 11 6.50 6.43 3.69
C GLY A 11 6.50 7.95 3.58
N THR A 12 5.74 8.56 2.68
CA THR A 12 5.66 10.04 2.52
C THR A 12 4.67 10.74 3.46
N GLY A 13 4.04 10.00 4.38
CA GLY A 13 3.10 10.56 5.36
C GLY A 13 1.65 10.69 4.88
N LYS A 14 1.23 9.95 3.83
CA LYS A 14 -0.18 9.91 3.38
C LYS A 14 -1.15 9.58 4.51
N SER A 15 -0.95 8.47 5.22
CA SER A 15 -1.80 8.07 6.35
C SER A 15 -1.78 9.09 7.50
N HIS A 16 -0.70 9.87 7.65
CA HIS A 16 -0.64 10.96 8.62
C HIS A 16 -1.56 12.13 8.24
N ARG A 17 -1.64 12.47 6.94
CA ARG A 17 -2.45 13.58 6.42
C ARG A 17 -3.86 13.16 5.99
N ALA A 18 -4.15 11.86 5.92
CA ALA A 18 -5.42 11.32 5.43
C ALA A 18 -6.65 11.95 6.09
N LEU A 19 -6.70 12.00 7.43
CA LEU A 19 -7.85 12.58 8.14
C LEU A 19 -8.04 14.08 7.86
N MET A 20 -6.94 14.82 7.67
CA MET A 20 -6.99 16.24 7.30
C MET A 20 -7.53 16.41 5.88
N VAL A 21 -7.01 15.63 4.92
CA VAL A 21 -7.45 15.65 3.52
C VAL A 21 -8.91 15.23 3.40
N ALA A 22 -9.34 14.21 4.13
CA ALA A 22 -10.73 13.77 4.18
C ALA A 22 -11.64 14.90 4.67
N ARG A 23 -11.30 15.55 5.78
CA ARG A 23 -12.07 16.69 6.31
C ARG A 23 -12.14 17.87 5.34
N GLN A 24 -11.00 18.28 4.77
CA GLN A 24 -10.93 19.41 3.83
C GLN A 24 -11.76 19.16 2.56
N ASN A 25 -11.83 17.90 2.12
CA ASN A 25 -12.60 17.51 0.95
C ASN A 25 -13.94 16.87 1.32
N LYS A 26 -14.44 16.98 2.55
CA LYS A 26 -15.73 16.42 3.00
C LYS A 26 -15.92 14.92 2.67
N ALA A 27 -14.84 14.14 2.71
CA ALA A 27 -14.91 12.69 2.64
C ALA A 27 -15.26 12.13 4.02
N ASP A 28 -16.34 11.35 4.09
CA ASP A 28 -16.85 10.70 5.30
C ASP A 28 -16.34 9.26 5.46
N ALA A 29 -15.76 8.68 4.40
CA ALA A 29 -15.07 7.39 4.47
C ALA A 29 -13.65 7.44 3.87
N ILE A 30 -12.76 6.59 4.36
CA ILE A 30 -11.37 6.44 3.91
C ILE A 30 -11.11 4.97 3.59
N ILE A 31 -10.47 4.71 2.46
CA ILE A 31 -9.91 3.41 2.12
C ILE A 31 -8.38 3.49 2.21
N ASP A 32 -7.77 2.70 3.08
CA ASP A 32 -6.31 2.64 3.26
C ASP A 32 -5.90 1.19 3.51
N ASP A 33 -4.83 0.72 2.86
CA ASP A 33 -4.20 -0.57 3.15
C ASP A 33 -5.19 -1.76 3.30
N GLY A 34 -6.25 -1.82 2.49
CA GLY A 34 -7.23 -2.93 2.52
C GLY A 34 -8.37 -2.81 3.52
N ILE A 35 -8.50 -1.68 4.23
CA ILE A 35 -9.61 -1.43 5.18
C ILE A 35 -10.47 -0.24 4.76
N LEU A 36 -11.76 -0.32 5.10
CA LEU A 36 -12.73 0.77 5.04
C LEU A 36 -12.87 1.40 6.42
N ILE A 37 -12.66 2.71 6.50
CA ILE A 37 -12.77 3.49 7.73
C ILE A 37 -13.88 4.52 7.56
N LYS A 38 -14.80 4.59 8.52
CA LYS A 38 -15.85 5.62 8.62
C LYS A 38 -16.06 5.95 10.10
N ASP A 39 -16.32 7.21 10.42
CA ASP A 39 -16.53 7.67 11.81
C ASP A 39 -15.40 7.27 12.79
N ASN A 40 -14.16 7.24 12.29
CA ASN A 40 -12.96 6.79 12.99
C ASN A 40 -12.97 5.31 13.43
N LYS A 41 -13.82 4.48 12.82
CA LYS A 41 -13.90 3.04 13.07
C LYS A 41 -13.54 2.25 11.82
N ILE A 42 -13.00 1.06 12.00
CA ILE A 42 -12.81 0.12 10.89
C ILE A 42 -14.17 -0.55 10.66
N ILE A 43 -14.81 -0.23 9.55
CA ILE A 43 -16.14 -0.78 9.21
C ILE A 43 -16.00 -2.17 8.63
N ALA A 44 -15.00 -2.36 7.76
CA ALA A 44 -14.79 -3.61 7.05
C ALA A 44 -13.36 -3.74 6.52
N GLY A 45 -13.01 -4.97 6.15
CA GLY A 45 -11.75 -5.31 5.53
C GLY A 45 -10.68 -5.66 6.55
N HIS A 46 -9.63 -6.25 6.02
CA HIS A 46 -8.46 -6.67 6.77
C HIS A 46 -7.27 -5.82 6.36
N SER A 47 -6.54 -5.27 7.34
CA SER A 47 -5.41 -4.41 7.03
C SER A 47 -4.24 -5.21 6.46
N ALA A 48 -3.68 -4.74 5.35
CA ALA A 48 -2.42 -5.21 4.77
C ALA A 48 -1.24 -5.16 5.76
N LYS A 49 -1.32 -4.31 6.79
CA LYS A 49 -0.32 -4.24 7.87
C LYS A 49 -0.30 -5.49 8.77
N ARG A 50 -1.34 -6.34 8.68
CA ARG A 50 -1.44 -7.63 9.39
C ARG A 50 -0.84 -8.81 8.63
N GLU A 51 -0.52 -8.62 7.36
CA GLU A 51 -0.05 -9.71 6.51
C GLU A 51 1.36 -10.16 6.89
N ALA A 52 1.59 -11.48 6.80
CA ALA A 52 2.86 -12.09 7.16
C ALA A 52 3.98 -11.75 6.15
N SER A 53 3.62 -11.55 4.88
CA SER A 53 4.56 -11.24 3.81
C SER A 53 4.22 -9.93 3.09
N LYS A 54 5.26 -9.29 2.54
CA LYS A 54 5.11 -8.05 1.76
C LYS A 54 4.23 -8.25 0.52
N ILE A 55 4.32 -9.42 -0.13
CA ILE A 55 3.51 -9.74 -1.31
C ILE A 55 2.03 -9.82 -0.92
N MET A 56 1.70 -10.50 0.19
CA MET A 56 0.32 -10.57 0.66
C MET A 56 -0.20 -9.21 1.12
N ALA A 57 0.64 -8.40 1.78
CA ALA A 57 0.30 -7.02 2.11
C ALA A 57 -0.11 -6.21 0.87
N ILE A 58 0.66 -6.32 -0.22
CA ILE A 58 0.33 -5.63 -1.49
C ILE A 58 -0.99 -6.16 -2.05
N ARG A 59 -1.15 -7.49 -2.19
CA ARG A 59 -2.38 -8.11 -2.72
C ARG A 59 -3.61 -7.70 -1.91
N ARG A 60 -3.49 -7.61 -0.59
CA ARG A 60 -4.55 -7.16 0.30
C ARG A 60 -4.87 -5.68 0.14
N ALA A 61 -3.85 -4.82 0.05
CA ALA A 61 -4.05 -3.38 -0.11
C ALA A 61 -4.76 -3.00 -1.42
N VAL A 62 -4.61 -3.81 -2.48
CA VAL A 62 -5.32 -3.63 -3.76
C VAL A 62 -6.56 -4.53 -3.91
N PHE A 63 -7.04 -5.15 -2.83
CA PHE A 63 -8.27 -5.96 -2.80
C PHE A 63 -8.29 -7.15 -3.78
N VAL A 64 -7.15 -7.79 -4.02
CA VAL A 64 -7.02 -8.98 -4.90
C VAL A 64 -7.11 -10.29 -4.11
N VAL A 65 -7.17 -10.24 -2.78
CA VAL A 65 -7.38 -11.43 -1.97
C VAL A 65 -8.83 -11.93 -2.17
N PRO A 66 -9.06 -13.24 -2.43
CA PRO A 66 -10.41 -13.78 -2.61
C PRO A 66 -11.36 -13.41 -1.47
N GLY A 67 -12.59 -13.01 -1.80
CA GLY A 67 -13.63 -12.60 -0.84
C GLY A 67 -13.43 -11.23 -0.18
N HIS A 68 -12.22 -10.66 -0.18
CA HIS A 68 -11.93 -9.42 0.55
C HIS A 68 -12.58 -8.19 -0.12
N ALA A 69 -12.58 -8.10 -1.44
CA ALA A 69 -13.25 -7.01 -2.15
C ALA A 69 -14.78 -7.05 -1.93
N GLU A 70 -15.37 -8.23 -1.84
CA GLU A 70 -16.80 -8.43 -1.59
C GLU A 70 -17.20 -7.99 -0.17
N GLU A 71 -16.42 -8.39 0.84
CA GLU A 71 -16.59 -7.92 2.23
C GLU A 71 -16.69 -6.39 2.31
N VAL A 72 -15.76 -5.70 1.64
CA VAL A 72 -15.71 -4.24 1.69
C VAL A 72 -16.79 -3.58 0.81
N ARG A 73 -17.14 -4.17 -0.35
CA ARG A 73 -18.26 -3.69 -1.17
C ARG A 73 -19.58 -3.74 -0.41
N ASN A 74 -19.89 -4.85 0.25
CA ASN A 74 -21.09 -5.01 1.05
C ASN A 74 -21.17 -3.96 2.17
N ALA A 75 -20.03 -3.63 2.79
CA ALA A 75 -19.97 -2.58 3.79
C ALA A 75 -20.18 -1.18 3.21
N ILE A 76 -19.64 -0.89 2.02
CA ILE A 76 -19.87 0.39 1.32
C ILE A 76 -21.36 0.55 0.98
N GLU A 77 -22.01 -0.50 0.48
CA GLU A 77 -23.45 -0.51 0.15
C GLU A 77 -24.32 -0.30 1.40
N LYS A 78 -23.96 -0.91 2.52
CA LYS A 78 -24.66 -0.74 3.80
C LYS A 78 -24.46 0.65 4.41
N GLU A 79 -23.23 1.16 4.39
CA GLU A 79 -22.88 2.43 5.04
C GLU A 79 -23.20 3.66 4.20
N GLN A 80 -23.38 3.50 2.89
CA GLN A 80 -23.71 4.56 1.93
C GLN A 80 -22.92 5.86 2.14
N PRO A 81 -21.57 5.83 2.10
CA PRO A 81 -20.78 7.04 2.28
C PRO A 81 -21.06 8.05 1.16
N ASN A 82 -21.09 9.33 1.51
CA ASN A 82 -21.29 10.40 0.54
C ASN A 82 -20.05 10.55 -0.35
N ARG A 83 -18.85 10.49 0.27
CA ARG A 83 -17.58 10.63 -0.42
C ARG A 83 -16.49 9.77 0.21
N ILE A 84 -15.84 8.96 -0.62
CA ILE A 84 -14.72 8.10 -0.23
C ILE A 84 -13.39 8.75 -0.62
N LEU A 85 -12.44 8.78 0.32
CA LEU A 85 -11.03 9.07 0.05
C LEU A 85 -10.21 7.78 -0.04
N ILE A 86 -9.65 7.49 -1.21
CA ILE A 86 -8.74 6.36 -1.42
C ILE A 86 -7.29 6.81 -1.20
N LEU A 87 -6.53 6.08 -0.38
CA LEU A 87 -5.10 6.27 -0.22
C LEU A 87 -4.34 5.26 -1.09
N GLY A 88 -3.34 5.71 -1.83
CA GLY A 88 -2.53 4.81 -2.67
C GLY A 88 -1.10 5.30 -2.88
N THR A 89 -0.21 4.39 -3.27
CA THR A 89 1.18 4.75 -3.56
C THR A 89 1.37 5.42 -4.90
N SER A 90 0.41 5.27 -5.82
CA SER A 90 0.41 5.80 -7.17
C SER A 90 -1.02 5.89 -7.70
N GLU A 91 -1.21 6.63 -8.79
CA GLU A 91 -2.49 6.70 -9.51
C GLU A 91 -2.95 5.32 -9.98
N ASN A 92 -2.04 4.54 -10.56
CA ASN A 92 -2.32 3.16 -10.96
C ASN A 92 -2.81 2.30 -9.79
N MET A 93 -2.34 2.53 -8.57
CA MET A 93 -2.81 1.77 -7.41
C MET A 93 -4.24 2.15 -7.03
N VAL A 94 -4.57 3.44 -6.99
CA VAL A 94 -5.94 3.86 -6.64
C VAL A 94 -6.94 3.45 -7.72
N HIS A 95 -6.53 3.43 -8.98
CA HIS A 95 -7.32 2.90 -10.11
C HIS A 95 -7.44 1.37 -10.18
N ARG A 96 -6.70 0.65 -9.32
CA ARG A 96 -6.94 -0.78 -9.11
C ARG A 96 -7.92 -0.99 -7.97
N ILE A 97 -7.83 -0.16 -6.94
CA ILE A 97 -8.74 -0.19 -5.79
C ILE A 97 -10.16 0.20 -6.22
N ASP A 98 -10.33 1.28 -7.00
CA ASP A 98 -11.65 1.71 -7.49
C ASP A 98 -12.36 0.60 -8.30
N LYS A 99 -11.65 -0.07 -9.20
CA LYS A 99 -12.14 -1.19 -10.01
C LYS A 99 -12.47 -2.40 -9.17
N ALA A 100 -11.58 -2.78 -8.25
CA ALA A 100 -11.78 -3.94 -7.38
C ALA A 100 -13.02 -3.77 -6.48
N LEU A 101 -13.29 -2.54 -6.05
CA LEU A 101 -14.43 -2.21 -5.19
C LEU A 101 -15.65 -1.70 -5.95
N ASN A 102 -15.62 -1.70 -7.29
CA ASN A 102 -16.70 -1.20 -8.15
C ASN A 102 -17.17 0.22 -7.77
N LEU A 103 -16.22 1.11 -7.49
CA LEU A 103 -16.48 2.48 -7.10
C LEU A 103 -16.73 3.37 -8.34
N PRO A 104 -17.45 4.50 -8.18
CA PRO A 104 -17.51 5.53 -9.20
C PRO A 104 -16.12 6.04 -9.62
N PRO A 105 -15.98 6.62 -10.82
CA PRO A 105 -14.72 7.21 -11.27
C PRO A 105 -14.17 8.23 -10.27
N ILE A 106 -12.85 8.22 -10.10
CA ILE A 106 -12.15 9.16 -9.21
C ILE A 106 -12.28 10.57 -9.79
N SER A 107 -12.97 11.46 -9.08
CA SER A 107 -13.23 12.85 -9.52
C SER A 107 -12.07 13.80 -9.26
N LYS A 108 -11.17 13.44 -8.32
CA LYS A 108 -10.00 14.27 -7.96
C LYS A 108 -8.86 13.43 -7.40
N ILE A 109 -7.65 13.67 -7.90
CA ILE A 109 -6.41 13.10 -7.37
C ILE A 109 -5.58 14.22 -6.73
N ILE A 110 -5.15 14.01 -5.48
CA ILE A 110 -4.31 14.94 -4.72
C ILE A 110 -2.95 14.27 -4.54
N ASN A 111 -1.87 14.93 -4.96
CA ASN A 111 -0.52 14.40 -4.70
C ASN A 111 -0.07 14.83 -3.30
N ILE A 112 0.59 13.92 -2.57
CA ILE A 112 1.21 14.25 -1.29
C ILE A 112 2.20 15.41 -1.40
N ALA A 113 2.86 15.54 -2.55
CA ALA A 113 3.81 16.61 -2.84
C ALA A 113 3.16 18.00 -2.87
N ASP A 114 1.84 18.07 -3.13
CA ASP A 114 1.10 19.34 -3.18
C ASP A 114 0.74 19.85 -1.78
N ILE A 115 0.82 18.97 -0.76
CA ILE A 115 0.36 19.23 0.61
C ILE A 115 1.43 18.93 1.68
N ALA A 116 2.64 18.60 1.26
CA ALA A 116 3.76 18.27 2.14
C ALA A 116 5.07 18.77 1.53
N THR A 117 5.92 19.36 2.36
CA THR A 117 7.27 19.76 1.94
C THR A 117 8.16 18.52 1.76
N LYS A 118 9.19 18.65 0.91
CA LYS A 118 10.23 17.61 0.74
C LYS A 118 10.85 17.18 2.07
N ALA A 119 11.09 18.12 2.97
CA ALA A 119 11.66 17.86 4.31
C ALA A 119 10.72 17.01 5.18
N GLU A 120 9.42 17.29 5.19
CA GLU A 120 8.44 16.49 5.92
C GLU A 120 8.28 15.08 5.35
N MET A 121 8.30 14.95 4.02
CA MET A 121 8.25 13.65 3.34
C MET A 121 9.51 12.83 3.65
N ALA A 122 10.70 13.45 3.62
CA ALA A 122 11.96 12.80 3.97
C ALA A 122 11.98 12.35 5.43
N LYS A 123 11.48 13.19 6.36
CA LYS A 123 11.32 12.82 7.78
C LYS A 123 10.40 11.61 7.95
N ALA A 124 9.28 11.57 7.24
CA ALA A 124 8.37 10.42 7.28
C ALA A 124 9.03 9.14 6.73
N GLN A 125 9.80 9.24 5.65
CA GLN A 125 10.57 8.13 5.09
C GLN A 125 11.68 7.66 6.03
N PHE A 126 12.33 8.56 6.75
CA PHE A 126 13.35 8.24 7.74
C PHE A 126 12.78 7.34 8.84
N TYR A 127 11.67 7.74 9.49
CA TYR A 127 11.04 6.92 10.54
C TYR A 127 10.51 5.59 10.01
N ARG A 128 10.00 5.58 8.77
CA ARG A 128 9.55 4.37 8.06
C ARG A 128 10.70 3.38 7.87
N ASN A 129 11.86 3.85 7.42
CA ASN A 129 13.00 3.01 7.05
C ASN A 129 13.85 2.60 8.25
N ARG A 130 14.09 3.53 9.19
CA ARG A 130 14.93 3.29 10.38
C ARG A 130 14.17 2.60 11.50
N GLU A 131 12.92 2.99 11.72
CA GLU A 131 12.12 2.50 12.86
C GLU A 131 10.97 1.60 12.43
N GLY A 132 10.78 1.29 11.15
CA GLY A 132 9.69 0.43 10.69
C GLY A 132 8.28 0.92 11.07
N LYS A 133 8.14 2.17 11.54
CA LYS A 133 6.89 2.71 12.06
C LYS A 133 5.96 3.09 10.90
N HIS A 134 4.68 2.78 11.06
CA HIS A 134 3.61 3.15 10.14
C HIS A 134 2.43 3.73 10.89
N ILE A 135 1.78 4.70 10.27
CA ILE A 135 0.56 5.31 10.83
C ILE A 135 -0.67 4.64 10.23
N ILE A 136 -1.66 4.33 11.06
CA ILE A 136 -3.04 4.02 10.65
C ILE A 136 -3.92 5.22 11.06
N PRO A 137 -4.77 5.75 10.18
CA PRO A 137 -5.62 6.90 10.48
C PRO A 137 -6.85 6.51 11.33
N VAL A 138 -6.66 5.66 12.34
CA VAL A 138 -7.68 5.29 13.33
C VAL A 138 -7.12 5.38 14.76
N PRO A 139 -7.98 5.62 15.77
CA PRO A 139 -7.60 5.62 17.18
C PRO A 139 -7.02 4.30 17.67
N THR A 140 -6.19 4.36 18.73
CA THR A 140 -5.49 3.18 19.26
C THR A 140 -6.45 2.20 19.95
N ILE A 141 -7.53 2.71 20.53
CA ILE A 141 -8.59 1.90 21.16
C ILE A 141 -9.22 0.96 20.14
N GLU A 142 -9.44 1.45 18.91
CA GLU A 142 -10.06 0.68 17.82
C GLU A 142 -9.13 -0.43 17.29
N LEU A 143 -7.80 -0.22 17.36
CA LEU A 143 -6.86 -1.22 16.85
C LEU A 143 -6.68 -2.40 17.78
N LYS A 144 -6.85 -2.24 19.10
CA LYS A 144 -6.62 -3.32 20.08
C LYS A 144 -7.35 -4.64 19.76
N PRO A 145 -8.66 -4.65 19.43
CA PRO A 145 -9.35 -5.89 19.07
C PRO A 145 -8.89 -6.47 17.71
N HIS A 146 -8.46 -5.63 16.78
CA HIS A 146 -8.05 -6.06 15.44
C HIS A 146 -6.54 -6.34 15.31
N PHE A 147 -5.72 -5.99 16.30
CA PHE A 147 -4.25 -6.07 16.29
C PHE A 147 -3.69 -6.61 17.62
N SER A 148 -4.32 -7.65 18.19
CA SER A 148 -3.78 -8.35 19.36
C SER A 148 -2.39 -8.94 19.04
N GLY A 149 -1.34 -8.47 19.74
CA GLY A 149 0.05 -8.92 19.55
C GLY A 149 1.00 -7.93 18.86
N TYR A 150 0.54 -6.75 18.44
CA TYR A 150 1.38 -5.68 17.91
C TYR A 150 1.85 -4.72 19.01
N LEU A 151 3.08 -4.18 18.89
CA LEU A 151 3.50 -2.99 19.66
C LEU A 151 2.79 -1.77 19.06
N ILE A 152 1.68 -1.38 19.68
CA ILE A 152 0.89 -0.21 19.29
C ILE A 152 1.22 0.91 20.26
N ASP A 153 2.02 1.88 19.82
CA ASP A 153 2.27 3.08 20.61
C ASP A 153 1.13 4.07 20.36
N PRO A 154 0.27 4.37 21.37
CA PRO A 154 -0.57 5.55 21.28
C PRO A 154 0.38 6.75 21.17
N ILE A 155 0.07 7.72 20.30
CA ILE A 155 0.87 8.94 20.19
C ILE A 155 1.01 9.54 21.60
N GLN A 156 2.20 9.42 22.18
CA GLN A 156 2.49 10.00 23.48
C GLN A 156 2.53 11.51 23.29
N SER A 157 1.47 12.15 23.73
CA SER A 157 1.36 13.59 23.89
C SER A 157 2.24 14.05 25.07
N PHE A 158 3.55 13.81 25.01
CA PHE A 158 4.50 14.47 25.89
C PHE A 158 4.85 15.83 25.29
N PHE A 159 4.10 16.86 25.68
CA PHE A 159 4.62 18.06 26.34
C PHE A 159 3.47 19.03 26.67
N LYS A 160 3.38 19.32 27.98
CA LYS A 160 2.61 20.37 28.69
C LYS A 160 1.11 20.11 28.93
N LYS A 161 0.82 19.80 30.20
CA LYS A 161 -0.46 20.02 30.88
C LYS A 161 -0.97 21.44 30.58
N SER A 162 -2.17 21.52 30.04
CA SER A 162 -3.05 22.67 30.21
C SER A 162 -4.49 22.14 30.27
N SER A 163 -5.09 22.32 31.44
CA SER A 163 -6.47 22.01 31.75
C SER A 163 -7.39 22.96 31.00
N THR A 164 -7.81 22.60 29.79
CA THR A 164 -9.05 23.13 29.22
C THR A 164 -9.51 22.23 28.09
N LYS A 165 -10.67 21.60 28.31
CA LYS A 165 -11.64 21.00 27.38
C LYS A 165 -11.35 21.24 25.89
N ARG A 166 -10.31 20.60 25.35
CA ARG A 166 -9.96 20.69 23.93
C ARG A 166 -10.50 19.44 23.25
N ARG A 167 -11.48 19.63 22.36
CA ARG A 167 -12.05 18.63 21.45
C ARG A 167 -11.01 17.57 21.10
N ARG A 168 -11.33 16.29 21.33
CA ARG A 168 -10.53 15.11 20.96
C ARG A 168 -10.07 15.26 19.50
N LEU A 169 -8.86 15.79 19.31
CA LEU A 169 -8.21 15.81 18.00
C LEU A 169 -7.98 14.36 17.62
N GLY A 170 -8.37 14.01 16.38
CA GLY A 170 -8.42 12.63 15.89
C GLY A 170 -7.19 11.84 16.27
N GLU A 171 -7.39 10.84 17.11
CA GLU A 171 -6.35 9.93 17.56
C GLU A 171 -5.87 9.12 16.36
N LYS A 172 -4.56 9.15 16.11
CA LYS A 172 -3.89 8.34 15.09
C LYS A 172 -3.05 7.31 15.80
N SER A 173 -2.84 6.16 15.18
CA SER A 173 -2.09 5.08 15.81
C SER A 173 -0.86 4.69 15.02
N ILE A 174 0.21 4.31 15.71
CA ILE A 174 1.46 3.85 15.12
C ILE A 174 1.55 2.33 15.30
N VAL A 175 1.81 1.62 14.21
CA VAL A 175 2.05 0.18 14.20
C VAL A 175 3.32 -0.15 13.42
N ARG A 176 3.94 -1.28 13.74
CA ARG A 176 5.05 -1.87 12.99
C ARG A 176 4.62 -3.22 12.41
N PRO A 177 4.50 -3.39 11.08
CA PRO A 177 4.12 -4.67 10.48
C PRO A 177 5.14 -5.78 10.76
N ILE A 178 4.66 -7.02 10.87
CA ILE A 178 5.48 -8.20 11.23
C ILE A 178 6.65 -8.38 10.25
N PHE A 179 6.42 -8.21 8.95
CA PHE A 179 7.47 -8.35 7.95
C PHE A 179 8.59 -7.29 8.07
N SER A 180 8.36 -6.19 8.79
CA SER A 180 9.40 -5.19 9.03
C SER A 180 10.45 -5.68 10.04
N TYR A 181 10.15 -6.73 10.80
CA TYR A 181 11.11 -7.36 11.72
C TYR A 181 12.03 -8.36 11.03
N TYR A 182 11.66 -8.90 9.87
CA TYR A 182 12.44 -9.93 9.15
C TYR A 182 13.64 -9.38 8.36
N GLY A 183 13.95 -8.08 8.46
CA GLY A 183 15.06 -7.48 7.73
C GLY A 183 14.82 -7.35 6.22
N ARG A 184 15.87 -7.01 5.47
CA ARG A 184 15.81 -6.84 4.01
C ARG A 184 16.19 -8.17 3.36
N LEU A 185 15.28 -8.83 2.65
CA LEU A 185 15.60 -10.00 1.84
C LEU A 185 16.33 -9.53 0.58
N ILE A 186 17.58 -9.93 0.40
CA ILE A 186 18.37 -9.69 -0.81
C ILE A 186 18.51 -11.04 -1.50
N ILE A 187 18.01 -11.14 -2.73
CA ILE A 187 18.29 -12.29 -3.60
C ILE A 187 19.54 -11.90 -4.37
N ASP A 188 20.61 -12.66 -4.16
CA ASP A 188 21.88 -12.46 -4.87
C ASP A 188 21.73 -12.86 -6.34
N ASP A 189 22.39 -12.14 -7.25
CA ASP A 189 22.37 -12.44 -8.68
C ASP A 189 22.88 -13.86 -8.96
N ALA A 190 23.82 -14.38 -8.15
CA ALA A 190 24.30 -15.75 -8.24
C ALA A 190 23.20 -16.79 -7.91
N ALA A 191 22.25 -16.46 -7.03
CA ALA A 191 21.12 -17.34 -6.74
C ALA A 191 20.16 -17.40 -7.93
N ILE A 192 19.90 -16.27 -8.59
CA ILE A 192 19.10 -16.23 -9.83
C ILE A 192 19.80 -17.03 -10.93
N LEU A 193 21.10 -16.83 -11.13
CA LEU A 193 21.90 -17.57 -12.10
C LEU A 193 21.86 -19.09 -11.84
N SER A 194 21.94 -19.49 -10.58
CA SER A 194 21.87 -20.91 -10.19
C SER A 194 20.50 -21.53 -10.50
N ILE A 195 19.41 -20.79 -10.26
CA ILE A 195 18.05 -21.21 -10.62
C ILE A 195 17.93 -21.34 -12.15
N ILE A 196 18.42 -20.36 -12.90
CA ILE A 196 18.41 -20.39 -14.37
C ILE A 196 19.19 -21.60 -14.88
N LYS A 197 20.42 -21.82 -14.41
CA LYS A 197 21.25 -22.99 -14.80
C LYS A 197 20.58 -24.31 -14.45
N HIS A 198 19.89 -24.39 -13.31
CA HIS A 198 19.20 -25.59 -12.89
C HIS A 198 17.99 -25.90 -13.79
N ILE A 199 17.22 -24.88 -14.18
CA ILE A 199 16.07 -25.02 -15.09
C ILE A 199 16.53 -25.29 -16.53
N ALA A 200 17.62 -24.64 -16.95
CA ALA A 200 18.20 -24.81 -18.28
C ALA A 200 18.97 -26.13 -18.45
N LYS A 201 19.14 -26.92 -17.39
CA LYS A 201 19.89 -28.19 -17.45
C LYS A 201 19.26 -29.22 -18.39
N ASP A 202 17.98 -29.06 -18.72
CA ASP A 202 17.23 -29.92 -19.66
C ASP A 202 16.97 -29.26 -21.04
N LYS A 203 17.57 -28.10 -21.33
CA LYS A 203 17.47 -27.44 -22.64
C LYS A 203 18.80 -26.77 -23.01
N ASP A 204 19.40 -27.20 -24.11
CA ASP A 204 20.54 -26.48 -24.71
C ASP A 204 20.08 -25.06 -25.09
N PHE A 205 20.55 -24.09 -24.31
CA PHE A 205 20.46 -22.68 -24.66
C PHE A 205 21.87 -22.17 -24.88
N ASP A 206 22.10 -21.63 -26.08
CA ASP A 206 23.31 -20.90 -26.42
C ASP A 206 23.28 -19.57 -25.65
N TYR A 207 24.03 -19.49 -24.56
CA TYR A 207 24.17 -18.25 -23.80
C TYR A 207 25.31 -17.43 -24.40
N CYS A 208 24.95 -16.33 -25.07
CA CYS A 208 25.93 -15.34 -25.54
C CYS A 208 26.11 -14.26 -24.47
N GLU A 209 27.35 -14.01 -24.03
CA GLU A 209 27.65 -12.97 -23.04
C GLU A 209 27.32 -11.56 -23.59
N PRO A 210 26.94 -10.60 -22.71
CA PRO A 210 26.41 -9.29 -23.13
C PRO A 210 27.39 -8.38 -23.89
N HIS A 211 28.64 -8.81 -24.11
CA HIS A 211 29.71 -7.99 -24.67
C HIS A 211 30.32 -8.53 -25.97
N THR A 212 29.76 -9.59 -26.56
CA THR A 212 30.30 -10.18 -27.81
C THR A 212 29.23 -10.54 -28.84
N CYS A 213 28.13 -9.79 -28.90
CA CYS A 213 27.17 -9.95 -30.00
C CYS A 213 27.60 -9.08 -31.19
N ASP A 214 28.40 -9.64 -32.09
CA ASP A 214 28.47 -9.12 -33.46
C ASP A 214 27.11 -9.31 -34.12
N LEU A 215 26.52 -8.21 -34.55
CA LEU A 215 25.26 -8.13 -35.30
C LEU A 215 25.44 -8.77 -36.68
N ASN A 216 25.38 -10.09 -36.78
CA ASN A 216 25.17 -10.80 -38.04
C ASN A 216 24.52 -12.17 -37.74
N HIS A 217 23.23 -12.17 -37.41
CA HIS A 217 22.42 -13.37 -37.53
C HIS A 217 21.29 -13.05 -38.50
N GLU A 218 21.56 -13.32 -39.79
CA GLU A 218 20.59 -13.19 -40.87
C GLU A 218 19.39 -14.10 -40.61
N LEU A 219 18.24 -13.51 -40.92
CA LEU A 219 16.92 -14.10 -40.92
C LEU A 219 16.88 -15.28 -41.89
N GLY A 220 16.19 -16.34 -41.48
CA GLY A 220 16.16 -17.60 -42.22
C GLY A 220 15.44 -17.53 -43.56
N GLU A 221 15.76 -18.50 -44.41
CA GLU A 221 14.89 -19.08 -45.42
C GLU A 221 15.63 -20.31 -45.99
N GLN A 222 15.05 -21.51 -45.87
CA GLN A 222 14.64 -22.28 -47.05
C GLN A 222 14.06 -23.64 -46.66
N ASN A 223 12.85 -23.83 -47.19
CA ASN A 223 11.99 -25.00 -47.10
C ASN A 223 12.67 -26.31 -47.47
N SER A 224 12.35 -27.33 -46.66
CA SER A 224 12.50 -28.75 -46.96
C SER A 224 11.79 -29.10 -48.27
N GLN A 225 12.49 -29.88 -49.09
CA GLN A 225 12.10 -30.33 -50.41
C GLN A 225 11.01 -31.42 -50.38
N ARG A 226 10.19 -31.35 -51.43
CA ARG A 226 9.33 -32.37 -52.07
C ARG A 226 9.59 -33.86 -51.76
N ILE A 227 8.45 -34.56 -51.81
CA ILE A 227 8.12 -36.01 -51.92
C ILE A 227 7.92 -36.71 -50.57
#